data_AF-A0A7L4I232-F1
#
_entry.id   AF-A0A7L4I232-F1
#
_cell.length_a   1.000
_cell.length_b   1.000
_cell.length_c   1.000
_cell.angle_alpha   90.00
_cell.angle_beta   90.00
_cell.angle_gamma   90.00
#
_symmetry.space_group_name_H-M   'P 1'
#
loop_
_entity.id
_entity.type
_entity.pdbx_description
1 polymer ?
#
loop_
_entity_poly.entity_id
_entity_poly.type
_entity_poly.pdbx_seq_one_letter_code
_entity_poly.pdbx_strand_id
1 'polypeptide(L)'
;MLQERFREFARDTGNIGQERVDTVNHMADELINSGHSDAATIAEWKDGLNEAWADLLELIDTRTQILAASYELHKFYHDAKEILGRIQDKHKKLPEELGRDQNTVETLQRMHTTFEHDIQALGTQVRQLQEDAARLQAAYAGDKADDIQKRENEVLEAWKALLDACEGRRVRLVDTGDKFRFFSMVRDLMLWMEDVIRQIEAQEKPR
;
A
#
# COMPACT_ATOMS: atom_id res chain seq x y z
N MET A 1 1.70 18.23 10.51
CA MET A 1 1.66 19.67 10.85
C MET A 1 0.26 20.20 11.16
N LEU A 2 -0.72 20.25 10.24
CA LEU A 2 -2.03 20.84 10.57
C LEU A 2 -2.87 19.98 11.53
N GLN A 3 -2.97 18.66 11.27
CA GLN A 3 -3.70 17.72 12.13
C GLN A 3 -3.09 17.62 13.54
N GLU A 4 -1.77 17.60 13.62
CA GLU A 4 -1.02 17.51 14.88
C GLU A 4 -1.19 18.76 15.74
N ARG A 5 -1.03 19.95 15.15
CA ARG A 5 -1.33 21.22 15.84
C ARG A 5 -2.77 21.31 16.32
N PHE A 6 -3.72 20.84 15.51
CA PHE A 6 -5.13 20.84 15.93
C PHE A 6 -5.41 19.83 17.05
N ARG A 7 -4.73 18.68 17.04
CA ARG A 7 -4.83 17.69 18.13
C ARG A 7 -4.32 18.26 19.46
N GLU A 8 -3.20 18.99 19.44
CA GLU A 8 -2.70 19.70 20.62
C GLU A 8 -3.69 20.78 21.09
N PHE A 9 -4.17 21.62 20.17
CA PHE A 9 -5.19 22.62 20.46
C PHE A 9 -6.45 22.02 21.09
N ALA A 10 -6.99 20.94 20.53
CA ALA A 10 -8.18 20.25 21.02
C ALA A 10 -7.98 19.71 22.43
N ARG A 11 -6.84 19.06 22.67
CA ARG A 11 -6.48 18.53 24.00
C ARG A 11 -6.36 19.64 25.03
N ASP A 12 -5.60 20.69 24.71
CA ASP A 12 -5.33 21.78 25.65
C ASP A 12 -6.60 22.59 25.93
N THR A 13 -7.42 22.84 24.90
CA THR A 13 -8.74 23.50 25.04
C THR A 13 -9.68 22.66 25.89
N GLY A 14 -9.77 21.35 25.65
CA GLY A 14 -10.62 20.44 26.43
C GLY A 14 -10.23 20.42 27.91
N ASN A 15 -8.93 20.26 28.20
CA ASN A 15 -8.45 20.22 29.58
C ASN A 15 -8.68 21.54 30.32
N ILE A 16 -8.23 22.67 29.75
CA ILE A 16 -8.33 23.99 30.39
C ILE A 16 -9.79 24.45 30.45
N GLY A 17 -10.55 24.22 29.38
CA GLY A 17 -11.94 24.63 29.29
C GLY A 17 -12.83 23.87 30.27
N GLN A 18 -12.66 22.55 30.38
CA GLN A 18 -13.46 21.73 31.29
C GLN A 18 -13.25 22.14 32.75
N GLU A 19 -12.00 22.32 33.18
CA GLU A 19 -11.69 22.78 34.56
C GLU A 19 -12.37 24.12 34.88
N ARG A 20 -12.34 25.06 33.92
CA ARG A 20 -12.96 26.38 34.10
C ARG A 20 -14.49 26.30 34.13
N VAL A 21 -15.09 25.50 33.27
CA VAL A 21 -16.54 25.28 33.23
C VAL A 21 -17.01 24.61 34.51
N ASP A 22 -16.32 23.57 34.99
CA ASP A 22 -16.63 22.89 36.25
C ASP A 22 -16.55 23.83 37.45
N THR A 23 -15.51 24.68 37.50
CA THR A 23 -15.34 25.68 38.55
C THR A 23 -16.50 26.68 38.59
N VAL A 24 -16.87 27.23 37.43
CA VAL A 24 -17.98 28.21 37.33
C VAL A 24 -19.33 27.55 37.63
N ASN A 25 -19.54 26.31 37.18
CA ASN A 25 -20.73 25.53 37.50
C ASN A 25 -20.87 25.32 39.00
N HIS A 26 -19.78 24.96 39.69
CA HIS A 26 -19.80 24.79 41.14
C HIS A 26 -20.16 26.09 41.87
N MET A 27 -19.56 27.22 41.47
CA MET A 27 -19.89 28.54 42.04
C MET A 27 -21.36 28.93 41.79
N ALA A 28 -21.89 28.67 40.59
CA ALA A 28 -23.28 28.92 40.26
C ALA A 28 -24.22 28.07 41.13
N ASP A 29 -23.90 26.79 41.34
CA ASP A 29 -24.67 25.90 42.21
C ASP A 29 -24.66 26.35 43.67
N GLU A 30 -23.54 26.83 44.21
CA GLU A 30 -23.49 27.37 45.58
C GLU A 30 -24.38 28.60 45.75
N LEU A 31 -24.39 29.52 44.78
CA LEU A 31 -25.25 30.72 44.81
C LEU A 31 -26.74 30.35 44.70
N ILE A 32 -27.08 29.40 43.83
CA ILE A 32 -28.47 28.92 43.69
C ILE A 32 -28.93 28.23 44.97
N ASN A 33 -28.11 27.32 45.52
CA ASN A 33 -28.45 26.54 46.72
C ASN A 33 -28.53 27.40 48.00
N SER A 34 -27.81 28.51 48.07
CA SER A 34 -27.90 29.48 49.17
C SER A 34 -29.11 30.42 49.07
N GLY A 35 -29.93 30.32 48.02
CA GLY A 35 -31.13 31.12 47.83
C GLY A 35 -30.83 32.56 47.41
N HIS A 36 -29.78 32.77 46.61
CA HIS A 36 -29.42 34.10 46.09
C HIS A 36 -30.61 34.78 45.38
N SER A 37 -30.76 36.11 45.55
CA SER A 37 -31.88 36.87 45.00
C SER A 37 -32.03 36.73 43.48
N ASP A 38 -30.91 36.59 42.79
CA ASP A 38 -30.83 36.43 41.33
C ASP A 38 -30.66 34.97 40.87
N ALA A 39 -31.04 33.98 41.69
CA ALA A 39 -30.85 32.55 41.38
C ALA A 39 -31.41 32.13 40.01
N ALA A 40 -32.54 32.70 39.58
CA ALA A 40 -33.12 32.43 38.26
C ALA A 40 -32.18 32.87 37.12
N THR A 41 -31.66 34.11 37.19
CA THR A 41 -30.71 34.64 36.20
C THR A 41 -29.40 33.84 36.20
N ILE A 42 -28.90 33.44 37.38
CA ILE A 42 -27.68 32.64 37.51
C ILE A 42 -27.87 31.26 36.86
N ALA A 43 -29.03 30.62 37.05
CA ALA A 43 -29.36 29.36 36.40
C ALA A 43 -29.38 29.50 34.87
N GLU A 44 -30.03 30.54 34.33
CA GLU A 44 -30.03 30.81 32.89
C GLU A 44 -28.61 31.00 32.32
N TRP A 45 -27.74 31.71 33.04
CA TRP A 45 -26.35 31.90 32.62
C TRP A 45 -25.53 30.60 32.69
N LYS A 46 -25.77 29.78 33.71
CA LYS A 46 -25.16 28.45 33.86
C LYS A 46 -25.56 27.54 32.70
N ASP A 47 -26.84 27.50 32.36
CA ASP A 47 -27.34 26.68 31.26
C ASP A 47 -26.74 27.15 29.92
N GLY A 48 -26.76 28.46 29.64
CA GLY A 48 -26.15 29.01 28.42
C GLY A 48 -24.63 28.77 28.32
N LEU A 49 -23.90 28.77 29.44
CA LEU A 49 -22.49 28.40 29.48
C LEU A 49 -22.28 26.93 29.08
N ASN A 50 -23.09 26.03 29.63
CA ASN A 50 -22.98 24.60 29.38
C ASN A 50 -23.36 24.24 27.94
N GLU A 51 -24.39 24.89 27.38
CA GLU A 51 -24.76 24.77 25.97
C GLU A 51 -23.60 25.24 25.07
N ALA A 52 -23.05 26.44 25.31
CA ALA A 52 -21.94 26.97 24.53
C ALA A 52 -20.66 26.10 24.63
N TRP A 53 -20.42 25.48 25.79
CA TRP A 53 -19.31 24.54 25.97
C TRP A 53 -19.54 23.24 25.19
N ALA A 54 -20.75 22.67 25.24
CA ALA A 54 -21.10 21.48 24.48
C ALA A 54 -20.98 21.71 22.97
N ASP A 55 -21.48 22.84 22.46
CA ASP A 55 -21.35 23.24 21.06
C ASP A 55 -19.88 23.35 20.62
N LEU A 56 -19.01 23.91 21.49
CA LEU A 56 -17.58 24.01 21.20
C LEU A 56 -16.93 22.63 21.12
N LEU A 57 -17.27 21.69 22.02
CA LEU A 57 -16.74 20.33 21.99
C LEU A 57 -17.18 19.61 20.72
N GLU A 58 -18.45 19.72 20.32
CA GLU A 58 -18.95 19.14 19.06
C GLU A 58 -18.23 19.72 17.83
N LEU A 59 -17.96 21.03 17.84
CA LEU A 59 -17.21 21.69 16.76
C LEU A 59 -15.76 21.20 16.69
N ILE A 60 -15.11 21.00 17.84
CA ILE A 60 -13.75 20.44 17.92
C ILE A 60 -13.73 19.01 17.37
N ASP A 61 -14.70 18.18 17.73
CA ASP A 61 -14.81 16.80 17.25
C ASP A 61 -15.05 16.75 15.74
N THR A 62 -16.01 17.53 15.25
CA THR A 62 -16.30 17.67 13.82
C THR A 62 -15.05 18.10 13.05
N ARG A 63 -14.31 19.08 13.56
CA ARG A 63 -13.08 19.57 12.94
C ARG A 63 -11.98 18.50 12.95
N THR A 64 -11.86 17.73 14.02
CA THR A 64 -10.91 16.61 14.13
C THR A 64 -11.19 15.55 13.07
N GLN A 65 -12.46 15.17 12.89
CA GLN A 65 -12.88 14.20 11.88
C GLN A 65 -12.58 14.68 10.45
N ILE A 66 -12.89 15.95 10.14
CA ILE A 66 -12.59 16.54 8.82
C ILE A 66 -11.09 16.54 8.53
N LEU A 67 -10.25 16.90 9.51
CA LEU A 67 -8.81 16.91 9.35
C LEU A 67 -8.24 15.50 9.19
N ALA A 68 -8.78 14.51 9.90
CA ALA A 68 -8.40 13.12 9.75
C ALA A 68 -8.75 12.60 8.34
N ALA A 69 -9.98 12.82 7.88
CA ALA A 69 -10.42 12.42 6.54
C ALA A 69 -9.58 13.09 5.44
N SER A 70 -9.30 14.39 5.58
CA SER A 70 -8.42 15.13 4.66
C SER A 70 -7.01 14.55 4.62
N TYR A 71 -6.44 14.22 5.79
CA TYR A 71 -5.11 13.58 5.87
C TYR A 71 -5.09 12.23 5.16
N GLU A 72 -6.08 11.37 5.42
CA GLU A 72 -6.16 10.04 4.79
C GLU A 72 -6.31 10.13 3.27
N LEU A 73 -7.12 11.07 2.77
CA LEU A 73 -7.26 11.31 1.34
C LEU A 73 -5.93 11.76 0.70
N HIS A 74 -5.22 12.69 1.33
CA HIS A 74 -3.91 13.14 0.85
C HIS A 74 -2.87 12.01 0.88
N LYS A 75 -2.87 11.21 1.95
CA LYS A 75 -2.01 10.03 2.09
C LYS A 75 -2.30 9.03 0.97
N PHE A 76 -3.56 8.72 0.69
CA PHE A 76 -3.95 7.82 -0.40
C PHE A 76 -3.39 8.26 -1.75
N TYR A 77 -3.56 9.52 -2.15
CA TYR A 77 -3.03 10.00 -3.43
C TYR A 77 -1.50 10.01 -3.47
N HIS A 78 -0.85 10.29 -2.34
CA HIS A 78 0.60 10.21 -2.22
C HIS A 78 1.09 8.77 -2.41
N ASP A 79 0.52 7.83 -1.65
CA ASP A 79 0.87 6.41 -1.69
C ASP A 79 0.59 5.84 -3.09
N ALA A 80 -0.56 6.15 -3.70
CA ALA A 80 -0.89 5.72 -5.06
C ALA A 80 0.12 6.23 -6.09
N LYS A 81 0.62 7.47 -5.94
CA LYS A 81 1.66 8.02 -6.84
C LYS A 81 3.00 7.33 -6.63
N GLU A 82 3.41 7.11 -5.39
CA GLU A 82 4.67 6.45 -5.06
C GLU A 82 4.66 4.99 -5.55
N ILE A 83 3.60 4.24 -5.23
CA ILE A 83 3.44 2.85 -5.63
C ILE A 83 3.44 2.73 -7.16
N LEU A 84 2.67 3.58 -7.87
CA LEU A 84 2.66 3.58 -9.34
C LEU A 84 4.06 3.81 -9.92
N GLY A 85 4.79 4.78 -9.38
CA GLY A 85 6.17 5.06 -9.80
C GLY A 85 7.09 3.85 -9.59
N ARG A 86 7.01 3.20 -8.43
CA ARG A 86 7.79 1.99 -8.12
C ARG A 86 7.45 0.82 -9.05
N ILE A 87 6.17 0.61 -9.37
CA ILE A 87 5.72 -0.41 -10.32
C ILE A 87 6.31 -0.14 -11.70
N GLN A 88 6.17 1.08 -12.21
CA GLN A 88 6.69 1.47 -13.52
C GLN A 88 8.22 1.34 -13.59
N ASP A 89 8.92 1.71 -12.52
CA ASP A 89 10.38 1.57 -12.45
C ASP A 89 10.84 0.10 -12.40
N LYS A 90 10.11 -0.76 -11.68
CA LYS A 90 10.37 -2.21 -11.70
C LYS A 90 10.10 -2.78 -13.09
N HIS A 91 9.00 -2.39 -13.73
CA HIS A 91 8.66 -2.84 -15.08
C HIS A 91 9.73 -2.45 -16.11
N LYS A 92 10.21 -1.21 -16.08
CA LYS A 92 11.30 -0.75 -16.96
C LYS A 92 12.63 -1.48 -16.74
N LYS A 93 12.87 -2.00 -15.53
CA LYS A 93 14.10 -2.73 -15.17
C LYS A 93 14.00 -4.23 -15.45
N LEU A 94 12.86 -4.73 -15.90
CA LEU A 94 12.69 -6.14 -16.25
C LEU A 94 13.56 -6.45 -17.49
N PRO A 95 14.53 -7.38 -17.41
CA PRO A 95 15.39 -7.68 -18.55
C PRO A 95 14.61 -8.35 -19.68
N GLU A 96 15.07 -8.18 -20.93
CA GLU A 96 14.48 -8.84 -22.11
C GLU A 96 15.28 -10.07 -22.58
N GLU A 97 16.56 -10.15 -22.22
CA GLU A 97 17.48 -11.21 -22.63
C GLU A 97 17.07 -12.58 -22.08
N LEU A 98 17.21 -13.64 -22.90
CA LEU A 98 16.84 -15.00 -22.52
C LEU A 98 18.03 -15.95 -22.37
N GLY A 99 19.26 -15.50 -22.60
CA GLY A 99 20.45 -16.35 -22.56
C GLY A 99 20.79 -16.98 -23.92
N ARG A 100 22.06 -17.41 -24.06
CA ARG A 100 22.63 -17.94 -25.30
C ARG A 100 23.11 -19.38 -25.20
N ASP A 101 23.12 -19.93 -23.99
CA ASP A 101 23.54 -21.28 -23.64
C ASP A 101 22.87 -21.69 -22.31
N GLN A 102 23.01 -22.97 -21.93
CA GLN A 102 22.37 -23.51 -20.73
C GLN A 102 22.73 -22.73 -19.45
N ASN A 103 24.02 -22.43 -19.26
CA ASN A 103 24.52 -21.78 -18.04
C ASN A 103 24.01 -20.33 -17.90
N THR A 104 23.94 -19.60 -19.01
CA THR A 104 23.41 -18.23 -19.02
C THR A 104 21.91 -18.21 -18.75
N VAL A 105 21.13 -19.15 -19.30
CA VAL A 105 19.69 -19.28 -18.97
C VAL A 105 19.48 -19.56 -17.48
N GLU A 106 20.20 -20.54 -16.91
CA GLU A 106 20.06 -20.89 -15.49
C GLU A 106 20.39 -19.72 -14.56
N THR A 107 21.38 -18.91 -14.95
CA THR A 107 21.71 -17.68 -14.22
C THR A 107 20.58 -16.65 -14.30
N LEU A 108 20.02 -16.44 -15.50
CA LEU A 108 18.90 -15.53 -15.71
C LEU A 108 17.61 -16.00 -15.00
N GLN A 109 17.38 -17.31 -14.92
CA GLN A 109 16.27 -17.88 -14.14
C GLN A 109 16.41 -17.56 -12.66
N ARG A 110 17.60 -17.76 -12.06
CA ARG A 110 17.87 -17.39 -10.66
C ARG A 110 17.66 -15.89 -10.42
N MET A 111 18.17 -15.04 -11.32
CA MET A 111 17.98 -13.60 -11.24
C MET A 111 16.50 -13.20 -11.35
N HIS A 112 15.74 -13.88 -12.22
CA HIS A 112 14.30 -13.66 -12.37
C HIS A 112 13.53 -14.07 -11.12
N THR A 113 13.86 -15.19 -10.49
CA THR A 113 13.27 -15.60 -9.20
C THR A 113 13.53 -14.55 -8.11
N THR A 114 14.75 -13.99 -8.05
CA THR A 114 15.04 -12.88 -7.12
C THR A 114 14.20 -11.64 -7.45
N PHE A 115 14.04 -11.30 -8.73
CA PHE A 115 13.20 -10.18 -9.15
C PHE A 115 11.74 -10.37 -8.73
N GLU A 116 11.17 -11.56 -8.93
CA GLU A 116 9.80 -11.91 -8.52
C GLU A 116 9.62 -11.85 -7.00
N HIS A 117 10.65 -12.27 -6.24
CA HIS A 117 10.65 -12.10 -4.80
C HIS A 117 10.67 -10.62 -4.38
N ASP A 118 11.51 -9.79 -5.01
CA ASP A 118 11.65 -8.36 -4.70
C ASP A 118 10.36 -7.55 -4.91
N ILE A 119 9.47 -7.99 -5.81
CA ILE A 119 8.20 -7.31 -6.05
C ILE A 119 7.09 -7.75 -5.08
N GLN A 120 7.28 -8.77 -4.24
CA GLN A 120 6.26 -9.22 -3.29
C GLN A 120 5.86 -8.13 -2.28
N ALA A 121 6.84 -7.39 -1.75
CA ALA A 121 6.59 -6.27 -0.84
C ALA A 121 5.78 -5.16 -1.52
N LEU A 122 6.03 -4.92 -2.82
CA LEU A 122 5.25 -3.96 -3.62
C LEU A 122 3.82 -4.46 -3.81
N GLY A 123 3.60 -5.76 -4.00
CA GLY A 123 2.27 -6.36 -4.03
C GLY A 123 1.50 -6.18 -2.72
N THR A 124 2.17 -6.23 -1.56
CA THR A 124 1.54 -5.92 -0.26
C THR A 124 1.15 -4.44 -0.17
N GLN A 125 1.98 -3.52 -0.67
CA GLN A 125 1.65 -2.09 -0.73
C GLN A 125 0.45 -1.83 -1.65
N VAL A 126 0.35 -2.51 -2.78
CA VAL A 126 -0.81 -2.43 -3.68
C VAL A 126 -2.08 -2.89 -2.96
N ARG A 127 -2.06 -4.02 -2.24
CA ARG A 127 -3.24 -4.47 -1.46
C ARG A 127 -3.64 -3.48 -0.37
N GLN A 128 -2.68 -2.92 0.35
CA GLN A 128 -2.98 -1.90 1.36
C GLN A 128 -3.63 -0.66 0.73
N LEU A 129 -3.18 -0.27 -0.47
CA LEU A 129 -3.79 0.84 -1.22
C LEU A 129 -5.24 0.54 -1.61
N GLN A 130 -5.57 -0.71 -1.98
CA GLN A 130 -6.95 -1.13 -2.27
C GLN A 130 -7.84 -1.05 -1.03
N GLU A 131 -7.34 -1.48 0.14
CA GLU A 131 -8.06 -1.36 1.41
C GLU A 131 -8.32 0.12 1.77
N ASP A 132 -7.30 0.97 1.61
CA ASP A 132 -7.43 2.42 1.80
C ASP A 132 -8.42 3.04 0.80
N ALA A 133 -8.39 2.62 -0.47
CA ALA A 133 -9.33 3.06 -1.50
C ALA A 133 -10.77 2.71 -1.13
N ALA A 134 -11.04 1.45 -0.79
CA ALA A 134 -12.38 0.97 -0.42
C ALA A 134 -12.94 1.73 0.80
N ARG A 135 -12.09 1.95 1.81
CA ARG A 135 -12.46 2.72 3.01
C ARG A 135 -12.80 4.18 2.66
N LEU A 136 -12.00 4.83 1.82
CA LEU A 136 -12.23 6.21 1.42
C LEU A 136 -13.44 6.34 0.48
N GLN A 137 -13.66 5.40 -0.44
CA GLN A 137 -14.86 5.36 -1.28
C GLN A 137 -16.15 5.15 -0.47
N ALA A 138 -16.09 4.44 0.65
CA ALA A 138 -17.23 4.35 1.57
C ALA A 138 -17.48 5.66 2.34
N ALA A 139 -16.43 6.47 2.55
CA ALA A 139 -16.50 7.74 3.30
C ALA A 139 -16.84 8.95 2.41
N TYR A 140 -16.58 8.88 1.10
CA TYR A 140 -16.85 9.95 0.13
C TYR A 140 -17.91 9.51 -0.89
N ALA A 141 -18.65 10.46 -1.45
CA ALA A 141 -19.64 10.21 -2.50
C ALA A 141 -19.44 11.10 -3.72
N GLY A 142 -20.04 10.71 -4.86
CA GLY A 142 -19.96 11.43 -6.13
C GLY A 142 -18.55 11.46 -6.71
N ASP A 143 -18.19 12.57 -7.36
CA ASP A 143 -16.95 12.74 -8.11
C ASP A 143 -15.68 12.34 -7.34
N LYS A 144 -15.65 12.55 -6.01
CA LYS A 144 -14.50 12.16 -5.18
C LYS A 144 -14.30 10.65 -5.09
N ALA A 145 -15.40 9.89 -4.96
CA ALA A 145 -15.32 8.44 -4.92
C ALA A 145 -14.85 7.90 -6.28
N ASP A 146 -15.35 8.51 -7.37
CA ASP A 146 -14.94 8.17 -8.74
C ASP A 146 -13.46 8.46 -8.99
N ASP A 147 -12.95 9.60 -8.51
CA ASP A 147 -11.53 9.95 -8.60
C ASP A 147 -10.63 8.98 -7.81
N ILE A 148 -11.06 8.54 -6.63
CA ILE A 148 -10.35 7.53 -5.83
C ILE A 148 -10.31 6.20 -6.60
N GLN A 149 -11.45 5.75 -7.11
CA GLN A 149 -11.55 4.51 -7.89
C GLN A 149 -10.70 4.56 -9.15
N LYS A 150 -10.73 5.67 -9.87
CA LYS A 150 -9.90 5.86 -11.06
C LYS A 150 -8.42 5.74 -10.70
N ARG A 151 -7.99 6.37 -9.62
CA ARG A 151 -6.59 6.34 -9.19
C ARG A 151 -6.16 4.95 -8.73
N GLU A 152 -7.03 4.23 -8.02
CA GLU A 152 -6.81 2.83 -7.66
C GLU A 152 -6.63 1.98 -8.93
N ASN A 153 -7.54 2.09 -9.90
CA ASN A 153 -7.49 1.31 -11.14
C ASN A 153 -6.20 1.55 -11.93
N GLU A 154 -5.71 2.79 -11.98
CA GLU A 154 -4.42 3.10 -12.63
C GLU A 154 -3.25 2.32 -12.02
N VAL A 155 -3.25 2.15 -10.68
CA VAL A 155 -2.22 1.37 -9.98
C VAL A 155 -2.41 -0.13 -10.24
N LEU A 156 -3.65 -0.61 -10.20
CA LEU A 156 -3.97 -2.04 -10.40
C LEU A 156 -3.65 -2.52 -11.81
N GLU A 157 -3.97 -1.73 -12.83
CA GLU A 157 -3.64 -2.08 -14.21
C GLU A 157 -2.12 -2.08 -14.44
N ALA A 158 -1.39 -1.11 -13.88
CA ALA A 158 0.08 -1.12 -13.93
C ALA A 158 0.68 -2.33 -13.19
N TRP A 159 0.12 -2.68 -12.04
CA TRP A 159 0.55 -3.84 -11.26
C TRP A 159 0.31 -5.15 -12.01
N LYS A 160 -0.89 -5.30 -12.59
CA LYS A 160 -1.23 -6.45 -13.42
C LYS A 160 -0.32 -6.59 -14.63
N ALA A 161 -0.06 -5.49 -15.34
CA ALA A 161 0.87 -5.49 -16.48
C ALA A 161 2.28 -5.96 -16.09
N LEU A 162 2.78 -5.54 -14.91
CA LEU A 162 4.06 -6.01 -14.38
C LEU A 162 4.05 -7.51 -14.08
N LEU A 163 2.98 -8.03 -13.46
CA LEU A 163 2.85 -9.46 -13.17
C LEU A 163 2.79 -10.29 -14.45
N ASP A 164 1.99 -9.86 -15.44
CA ASP A 164 1.87 -10.52 -16.74
C ASP A 164 3.23 -10.55 -17.48
N ALA A 165 3.99 -9.45 -17.42
CA ALA A 165 5.34 -9.38 -17.99
C ALA A 165 6.33 -10.31 -17.27
N CYS A 166 6.28 -10.40 -15.94
CA CYS A 166 7.11 -11.30 -15.17
C CYS A 166 6.82 -12.77 -15.51
N GLU A 167 5.54 -13.14 -15.55
CA GLU A 167 5.10 -14.48 -15.90
C GLU A 167 5.47 -14.84 -17.34
N GLY A 168 5.23 -13.94 -18.30
CA GLY A 168 5.63 -14.14 -19.69
C GLY A 168 7.14 -14.34 -19.84
N ARG A 169 7.95 -13.59 -19.09
CA ARG A 169 9.41 -13.78 -19.05
C ARG A 169 9.80 -15.12 -18.43
N ARG A 170 9.17 -15.51 -17.32
CA ARG A 170 9.42 -16.79 -16.63
C ARG A 170 9.22 -17.97 -17.59
N VAL A 171 8.10 -18.00 -18.31
CA VAL A 171 7.79 -19.04 -19.31
C VAL A 171 8.86 -19.08 -20.40
N ARG A 172 9.22 -17.93 -20.99
CA ARG A 172 10.24 -17.86 -22.04
C ARG A 172 11.62 -18.34 -21.57
N LEU A 173 11.99 -18.06 -20.32
CA LEU A 173 13.25 -18.54 -19.74
C LEU A 173 13.23 -20.06 -19.52
N VAL A 174 12.10 -20.64 -19.11
CA VAL A 174 11.93 -22.10 -19.00
C VAL A 174 12.06 -22.76 -20.37
N ASP A 175 11.32 -22.29 -21.37
CA ASP A 175 11.36 -22.82 -22.74
C ASP A 175 12.77 -22.74 -23.34
N THR A 176 13.47 -21.62 -23.11
CA THR A 176 14.83 -21.44 -23.62
C THR A 176 15.81 -22.39 -22.94
N GLY A 177 15.63 -22.65 -21.64
CA GLY A 177 16.44 -23.62 -20.89
C GLY A 177 16.18 -25.05 -21.34
N ASP A 178 14.92 -25.43 -21.55
CA ASP A 178 14.56 -26.76 -22.06
C ASP A 178 15.13 -27.00 -23.46
N LYS A 179 15.11 -25.99 -24.34
CA LYS A 179 15.76 -26.04 -25.66
C LYS A 179 17.25 -26.32 -25.56
N PHE A 180 17.99 -25.60 -24.72
CA PHE A 180 19.45 -25.82 -24.60
C PHE A 180 19.78 -27.16 -23.94
N ARG A 181 19.00 -27.60 -22.95
CA ARG A 181 19.12 -28.92 -22.35
C ARG A 181 18.96 -30.01 -23.40
N PHE A 182 17.92 -29.93 -24.23
CA PHE A 182 17.69 -30.86 -25.33
C PHE A 182 18.86 -30.89 -26.32
N PHE A 183 19.35 -29.73 -26.75
CA PHE A 183 20.50 -29.66 -27.66
C PHE A 183 21.79 -30.24 -27.05
N SER A 184 21.98 -30.12 -25.74
CA SER A 184 23.09 -30.78 -25.05
C SER A 184 22.93 -32.30 -25.12
N MET A 185 21.76 -32.82 -24.73
CA MET A 185 21.49 -34.26 -24.74
C MET A 185 21.67 -34.90 -26.12
N VAL A 186 21.20 -34.24 -27.18
CA VAL A 186 21.38 -34.72 -28.55
C VAL A 186 22.87 -34.75 -28.93
N ARG A 187 23.62 -33.69 -28.60
CA ARG A 187 25.05 -33.60 -28.91
C ARG A 187 25.85 -34.67 -28.17
N ASP A 188 25.54 -34.88 -26.88
CA ASP A 188 26.21 -35.89 -26.06
C ASP A 188 25.96 -37.30 -26.62
N LEU A 189 24.73 -37.59 -27.04
CA LEU A 189 24.39 -38.86 -27.70
C LEU A 189 25.07 -39.02 -29.06
N MET A 190 25.13 -37.96 -29.88
CA MET A 190 25.82 -38.00 -31.18
C MET A 190 27.30 -38.29 -31.03
N LEU A 191 27.98 -37.59 -30.11
CA LEU A 191 29.41 -37.82 -29.82
C LEU A 191 29.67 -39.23 -29.29
N TRP A 192 28.79 -39.73 -28.41
CA TRP A 192 28.89 -41.10 -27.92
C TRP A 192 28.71 -42.13 -29.06
N MET A 193 27.72 -41.94 -29.94
CA MET A 193 27.52 -42.84 -31.08
C MET A 193 28.73 -42.83 -32.05
N GLU A 194 29.29 -41.65 -32.34
CA GLU A 194 30.49 -41.52 -33.17
C GLU A 194 31.68 -42.28 -32.56
N ASP A 195 31.87 -42.17 -31.24
CA ASP A 195 32.93 -42.89 -30.53
C ASP A 195 32.69 -44.42 -30.56
N VAL A 196 31.46 -44.89 -30.34
CA VAL A 196 31.11 -46.31 -30.44
C VAL A 196 31.35 -46.86 -31.86
N ILE A 197 30.96 -46.12 -32.90
CA ILE A 197 31.22 -46.51 -34.30
C ILE A 197 32.72 -46.65 -34.52
N ARG A 198 33.51 -45.68 -34.07
CA ARG A 198 34.98 -45.71 -34.17
C ARG A 198 35.59 -46.90 -33.45
N GLN A 199 35.07 -47.26 -32.28
CA GLN A 199 35.53 -48.43 -31.53
C GLN A 199 35.21 -49.74 -32.27
N ILE A 200 34.05 -49.84 -32.92
CA ILE A 200 33.67 -51.01 -33.73
C ILE A 200 34.58 -51.12 -34.96
N GLU A 201 34.84 -50.03 -35.66
CA GLU A 201 35.73 -50.00 -36.82
C GLU A 201 37.18 -50.37 -36.48
N ALA A 202 37.61 -50.11 -35.24
CA ALA A 202 38.94 -50.44 -34.75
C ALA A 202 39.11 -51.91 -34.33
N GLN A 203 38.05 -52.74 -34.33
CA GLN A 203 38.16 -54.15 -33.96
C GLN A 203 38.88 -54.96 -35.05
N GLU A 204 39.95 -55.66 -34.67
CA GLU A 204 40.66 -56.57 -35.57
C GLU A 204 39.76 -57.76 -35.96
N LYS A 205 39.87 -58.22 -37.21
CA LYS A 205 39.10 -59.37 -37.70
C LYS A 205 39.42 -60.63 -36.88
N PRO A 206 38.40 -61.41 -36.46
CA PRO A 206 38.64 -62.67 -35.75
C PRO A 206 39.52 -63.59 -36.61
N ARG A 207 40.57 -64.15 -36.01
CA ARG A 207 41.46 -65.14 -36.62
C ARG A 207 40.79 -66.51 -36.76
#